data_AF-A0AAV0MI40-F1
#
_entry.id   AF-A0AAV0MI40-F1
#
_cell.length_a   1.000
_cell.length_b   1.000
_cell.length_c   1.000
_cell.angle_alpha   90.00
_cell.angle_beta   90.00
_cell.angle_gamma   90.00
#
_symmetry.space_group_name_H-M   'P 1'
#
loop_
_entity.id
_entity.type
_entity.pdbx_description
1 polymer ?
#
loop_
_entity_poly.entity_id
_entity_poly.type
_entity_poly.pdbx_seq_one_letter_code
_entity_poly.pdbx_strand_id
1 'polypeptide(L)'
;MKSLQIPKGTRRVLFRTLNTDRHLMFQKEFDTSFVAFKADGAKWLVENTDIKFVGLDYLSVATYDDGGSSHLTFLKNRDIILVEGLKLDNIEAGLYDVHCLPMRLLGADGSPARCILLK
;
A
#
# COMPACT_ATOMS: atom_id res chain seq x y z
N MET A 1 -13.66 1.54 -1.01
CA MET A 1 -13.01 2.27 0.09
C MET A 1 -13.98 2.79 1.16
N LYS A 2 -15.08 3.48 0.80
CA LYS A 2 -16.06 4.05 1.74
C LYS A 2 -16.56 3.11 2.87
N SER A 3 -16.75 1.83 2.58
CA SER A 3 -17.24 0.85 3.56
C SER A 3 -16.24 0.50 4.66
N LEU A 4 -14.95 0.81 4.48
CA LEU A 4 -13.90 0.47 5.45
C LEU A 4 -13.94 1.33 6.73
N GLN A 5 -14.74 2.41 6.73
CA GLN A 5 -14.92 3.30 7.89
C GLN A 5 -13.60 3.71 8.55
N ILE A 6 -12.59 4.05 7.73
CA ILE A 6 -11.27 4.43 8.21
C ILE A 6 -11.41 5.61 9.18
N PRO A 7 -10.93 5.50 10.43
CA PRO A 7 -11.07 6.56 11.42
C PRO A 7 -10.45 7.87 10.95
N LYS A 8 -11.13 8.98 11.20
CA LYS A 8 -10.59 10.32 10.92
C LYS A 8 -9.27 10.53 11.69
N GLY A 9 -8.30 11.20 11.07
CA GLY A 9 -6.96 11.36 11.63
C GLY A 9 -6.01 10.18 11.38
N THR A 10 -6.47 9.07 10.79
CA THR A 10 -5.58 7.97 10.37
C THR A 10 -4.59 8.48 9.32
N ARG A 11 -3.30 8.52 9.67
CA ARG A 11 -2.24 9.01 8.78
C ARG A 11 -1.57 7.92 7.96
N ARG A 12 -1.60 6.67 8.42
CA ARG A 12 -0.92 5.53 7.80
C ARG A 12 -1.84 4.33 7.82
N VAL A 13 -1.97 3.64 6.71
CA VAL A 13 -2.80 2.44 6.58
C VAL A 13 -2.05 1.37 5.80
N LEU A 14 -2.15 0.13 6.26
CA LEU A 14 -1.63 -1.05 5.58
C LEU A 14 -2.83 -1.92 5.20
N PHE A 15 -2.86 -2.37 3.95
CA PHE A 15 -3.91 -3.24 3.45
C PHE A 15 -3.36 -4.65 3.32
N ARG A 16 -3.83 -5.55 4.20
CA ARG A 16 -3.77 -6.99 3.95
C ARG A 16 -4.94 -7.35 3.06
N THR A 17 -4.65 -8.06 1.99
CA THR A 17 -5.63 -8.43 0.96
C THR A 17 -5.59 -9.94 0.73
N LEU A 18 -6.37 -10.39 -0.25
CA LEU A 18 -6.29 -11.77 -0.73
C LEU A 18 -4.91 -12.13 -1.30
N ASN A 19 -4.01 -11.18 -1.56
CA ASN A 19 -2.65 -11.47 -2.00
C ASN A 19 -1.87 -12.25 -0.94
N THR A 20 -1.95 -11.83 0.33
CA THR A 20 -1.38 -12.57 1.45
C THR A 20 -2.06 -13.93 1.61
N ASP A 21 -3.41 -13.98 1.57
CA ASP A 21 -4.17 -15.22 1.77
C ASP A 21 -3.91 -16.27 0.67
N ARG A 22 -3.62 -15.80 -0.56
CA ARG A 22 -3.21 -16.64 -1.70
C ARG A 22 -1.71 -16.95 -1.72
N HIS A 23 -0.95 -16.45 -0.75
CA HIS A 23 0.50 -16.59 -0.66
C HIS A 23 1.24 -16.14 -1.93
N LEU A 24 0.76 -15.07 -2.60
CA LEU A 24 1.32 -14.66 -3.90
C LEU A 24 2.80 -14.27 -3.81
N MET A 25 3.23 -13.68 -2.70
CA MET A 25 4.65 -13.34 -2.46
C MET A 25 5.58 -14.57 -2.37
N PHE A 26 5.05 -15.78 -2.23
CA PHE A 26 5.81 -17.02 -2.20
C PHE A 26 5.80 -17.77 -3.53
N GLN A 27 5.01 -17.29 -4.50
CA GLN A 27 4.99 -17.84 -5.85
C GLN A 27 6.19 -17.32 -6.64
N LYS A 28 6.73 -18.16 -7.53
CA LYS A 28 7.84 -17.77 -8.40
C LYS A 28 7.36 -16.89 -9.56
N GLU A 29 6.14 -17.12 -10.01
CA GLU A 29 5.55 -16.43 -11.15
C GLU A 29 4.75 -15.21 -10.69
N PHE A 30 4.81 -14.16 -11.48
CA PHE A 30 4.00 -12.97 -11.25
C PHE A 30 2.54 -13.25 -11.59
N ASP A 31 1.67 -13.14 -10.59
CA ASP A 31 0.22 -13.21 -10.78
C ASP A 31 -0.33 -11.83 -11.14
N THR A 32 -0.98 -11.70 -12.31
CA THR A 32 -1.59 -10.45 -12.82
C THR A 32 -2.99 -10.19 -12.24
N SER A 33 -3.58 -11.17 -11.55
CA SER A 33 -4.91 -11.10 -10.91
C SER A 33 -4.86 -10.68 -9.45
N PHE A 34 -3.74 -10.11 -9.00
CA PHE A 34 -3.55 -9.62 -7.64
C PHE A 34 -4.54 -8.49 -7.30
N VAL A 35 -4.86 -8.37 -6.02
CA VAL A 35 -5.70 -7.31 -5.48
C VAL A 35 -4.87 -6.05 -5.33
N ALA A 36 -5.36 -4.93 -5.87
CA ALA A 36 -4.73 -3.62 -5.77
C ALA A 36 -5.76 -2.51 -6.00
N PHE A 37 -5.32 -1.26 -5.97
CA PHE A 37 -6.18 -0.11 -6.22
C PHE A 37 -6.45 0.08 -7.71
N LYS A 38 -7.70 0.46 -7.99
CA LYS A 38 -8.07 1.19 -9.19
C LYS A 38 -8.10 2.68 -8.90
N ALA A 39 -8.06 3.50 -9.95
CA ALA A 39 -7.98 4.95 -9.85
C ALA A 39 -9.09 5.58 -8.98
N ASP A 40 -10.31 5.04 -9.00
CA ASP A 40 -11.43 5.51 -8.20
C ASP A 40 -11.25 5.24 -6.70
N GLY A 41 -10.71 4.07 -6.34
CA GLY A 41 -10.36 3.72 -4.98
C GLY A 41 -9.23 4.58 -4.43
N ALA A 42 -8.19 4.82 -5.24
CA ALA A 42 -7.09 5.71 -4.90
C ALA A 42 -7.58 7.16 -4.69
N LYS A 43 -8.39 7.67 -5.63
CA LYS A 43 -8.98 9.01 -5.56
C LYS A 43 -9.83 9.18 -4.31
N TRP A 44 -10.66 8.18 -3.99
CA TRP A 44 -11.49 8.25 -2.80
C TRP A 44 -10.65 8.40 -1.52
N LEU A 45 -9.56 7.63 -1.38
CA LEU A 45 -8.66 7.75 -0.24
C LEU A 45 -8.04 9.16 -0.14
N VAL A 46 -7.53 9.68 -1.25
CA VAL A 46 -6.90 11.01 -1.30
C VAL A 46 -7.88 12.12 -0.90
N GLU A 47 -9.13 12.04 -1.38
CA GLU A 47 -10.11 13.12 -1.20
C GLU A 47 -10.86 13.06 0.14
N ASN A 48 -10.95 11.88 0.77
CA ASN A 48 -11.88 11.66 1.89
C ASN A 48 -11.18 11.23 3.19
N THR A 49 -9.84 11.18 3.22
CA THR A 49 -9.09 10.73 4.40
C THR A 49 -7.86 11.59 4.67
N ASP A 50 -7.31 11.48 5.88
CA ASP A 50 -6.07 12.15 6.29
C ASP A 50 -4.80 11.29 5.99
N ILE A 51 -4.96 10.21 5.23
CA ILE A 51 -3.89 9.25 4.95
C ILE A 51 -2.76 9.92 4.16
N LYS A 52 -1.52 9.65 4.56
CA LYS A 52 -0.27 10.07 3.92
C LYS A 52 0.69 8.91 3.66
N PHE A 53 0.29 7.69 3.99
CA PHE A 53 1.05 6.46 3.77
C PHE A 53 0.08 5.31 3.49
N VAL A 54 0.27 4.62 2.38
CA VAL A 54 -0.48 3.42 1.98
C VAL A 54 0.50 2.28 1.75
N GLY A 55 0.35 1.22 2.54
CA GLY A 55 1.06 -0.03 2.35
C GLY A 55 0.17 -1.10 1.70
N LEU A 56 0.71 -1.85 0.75
CA LEU A 56 0.05 -3.01 0.15
C LEU A 56 0.93 -4.26 0.21
N ASP A 57 0.28 -5.41 0.35
CA ASP A 57 0.89 -6.72 0.51
C ASP A 57 1.22 -7.45 -0.79
N TYR A 58 1.54 -6.70 -1.86
CA TYR A 58 2.01 -7.26 -3.12
C TYR A 58 2.84 -6.25 -3.93
N LEU A 59 3.36 -6.68 -5.07
CA LEU A 59 4.39 -6.00 -5.86
C LEU A 59 3.95 -4.69 -6.55
N SER A 60 2.69 -4.31 -6.47
CA SER A 60 2.18 -3.04 -7.02
C SER A 60 0.94 -2.58 -6.26
N VAL A 61 0.82 -1.29 -5.94
CA VAL A 61 -0.40 -0.71 -5.37
C VAL A 61 -1.52 -0.52 -6.39
N ALA A 62 -1.23 -0.58 -7.68
CA ALA A 62 -2.21 -0.44 -8.76
C ALA A 62 -2.51 -1.79 -9.41
N THR A 63 -3.76 -2.02 -9.84
CA THR A 63 -4.10 -3.23 -10.59
C THR A 63 -3.28 -3.33 -11.89
N TYR A 64 -3.06 -4.55 -12.38
CA TYR A 64 -2.21 -4.78 -13.54
C TYR A 64 -2.63 -3.98 -14.79
N ASP A 65 -3.93 -3.78 -14.96
CA ASP A 65 -4.56 -3.07 -16.08
C ASP A 65 -4.72 -1.56 -15.86
N ASP A 66 -4.31 -1.01 -14.71
CA ASP A 66 -4.54 0.39 -14.33
C ASP A 66 -3.67 1.40 -15.10
N GLY A 67 -2.56 0.95 -15.70
CA GLY A 67 -1.66 1.81 -16.48
C GLY A 67 -0.97 2.91 -15.66
N GLY A 68 -0.94 2.79 -14.32
CA GLY A 68 -0.28 3.73 -13.40
C GLY A 68 -1.13 4.92 -12.97
N SER A 69 -2.41 4.96 -13.34
CA SER A 69 -3.36 6.01 -12.94
C SER A 69 -3.51 6.11 -11.42
N SER A 70 -3.49 4.99 -10.71
CA SER A 70 -3.56 4.90 -9.26
C SER A 70 -2.29 5.41 -8.60
N HIS A 71 -1.09 5.03 -9.10
CA HIS A 71 0.18 5.61 -8.65
C HIS A 71 0.17 7.13 -8.82
N LEU A 72 -0.20 7.62 -10.00
CA LEU A 72 -0.31 9.06 -10.24
C LEU A 72 -1.30 9.72 -9.28
N THR A 73 -2.47 9.13 -9.05
CA THR A 73 -3.47 9.66 -8.13
C THR A 73 -2.91 9.83 -6.71
N PHE A 74 -2.20 8.82 -6.20
CA PHE A 74 -1.57 8.89 -4.88
C PHE A 74 -0.39 9.89 -4.82
N LEU A 75 0.40 9.97 -5.89
CA LEU A 75 1.68 10.70 -5.91
C LEU A 75 1.60 12.14 -6.43
N LYS A 76 0.52 12.53 -7.14
CA LYS A 76 0.41 13.80 -7.91
C LYS A 76 0.81 15.04 -7.12
N ASN A 77 0.53 15.06 -5.82
CA ASN A 77 0.83 16.17 -4.93
C ASN A 77 1.87 15.82 -3.85
N ARG A 78 2.59 14.70 -4.01
CA ARG A 78 3.40 14.05 -2.96
C ARG A 78 2.60 13.82 -1.67
N ASP A 79 1.31 13.55 -1.84
CA ASP A 79 0.37 13.47 -0.72
C ASP A 79 0.47 12.12 -0.01
N ILE A 80 0.65 11.02 -0.74
CA ILE A 80 0.64 9.69 -0.15
C ILE A 80 1.90 8.93 -0.55
N ILE A 81 2.66 8.49 0.46
CA ILE A 81 3.80 7.59 0.30
C ILE A 81 3.27 6.17 0.08
N LEU A 82 3.80 5.48 -0.93
CA LEU A 82 3.44 4.11 -1.26
C LEU A 82 4.51 3.14 -0.76
N VAL A 83 4.09 2.02 -0.19
CA VAL A 83 4.96 0.92 0.18
C VAL A 83 4.36 -0.39 -0.33
N GLU A 84 5.11 -1.06 -1.18
CA GLU A 84 4.69 -2.28 -1.87
C GLU A 84 5.50 -3.47 -1.34
N GLY A 85 5.02 -4.69 -1.59
CA GLY A 85 5.69 -5.93 -1.21
C GLY A 85 5.71 -6.18 0.30
N LEU A 86 4.72 -5.67 1.04
CA LEU A 86 4.63 -5.92 2.47
C LEU A 86 4.32 -7.39 2.76
N LYS A 87 5.01 -7.95 3.73
CA LYS A 87 4.72 -9.29 4.28
C LYS A 87 3.82 -9.15 5.49
N LEU A 88 2.52 -9.41 5.32
CA LEU A 88 1.50 -9.24 6.38
C LEU A 88 0.90 -10.57 6.88
N ASP A 89 1.57 -11.71 6.59
CA ASP A 89 1.18 -13.03 7.10
C ASP A 89 1.07 -13.02 8.62
N ASN A 90 -0.01 -13.62 9.14
CA ASN A 90 -0.26 -13.80 10.58
C ASN A 90 -0.29 -12.50 11.41
N ILE A 91 -0.44 -11.34 10.77
CA ILE A 91 -0.68 -10.07 11.46
C ILE A 91 -2.17 -9.90 11.71
N GLU A 92 -2.55 -9.74 12.98
CA GLU A 92 -3.91 -9.38 13.36
C GLU A 92 -4.22 -7.94 12.96
N ALA A 93 -5.42 -7.69 12.43
CA ALA A 93 -5.87 -6.35 12.12
C ALA A 93 -5.97 -5.49 13.39
N GLY A 94 -5.42 -4.28 13.37
CA GLY A 94 -5.38 -3.40 14.52
C GLY A 94 -4.48 -2.20 14.33
N LEU A 95 -4.26 -1.48 15.43
CA LEU A 95 -3.34 -0.35 15.48
C LEU A 95 -1.94 -0.83 15.85
N TYR A 96 -0.95 -0.30 15.13
CA TYR A 96 0.46 -0.58 15.33
C TYR A 96 1.26 0.70 15.09
N ASP A 97 2.42 0.78 15.74
CA ASP A 97 3.47 1.70 15.36
C ASP A 97 4.21 1.16 14.15
N VAL A 98 4.03 1.82 13.00
CA VAL A 98 4.69 1.46 11.74
C VAL A 98 5.98 2.26 11.58
N HIS A 99 7.09 1.54 11.44
CA HIS A 99 8.40 2.08 11.06
C HIS A 99 8.78 1.53 9.70
N CYS A 100 8.81 2.40 8.68
CA CYS A 100 9.20 2.04 7.32
C CYS A 100 10.34 2.96 6.88
N LEU A 101 11.57 2.44 6.97
CA LEU A 101 12.79 3.22 6.78
C LEU A 101 13.43 2.86 5.44
N PRO A 102 13.29 3.71 4.40
CA PRO A 102 13.95 3.49 3.12
C PRO A 102 15.46 3.77 3.22
N MET A 103 16.26 3.09 2.40
CA MET A 103 17.65 3.48 2.20
C MET A 103 17.74 4.87 1.58
N ARG A 104 18.78 5.64 1.96
CA ARG A 104 19.04 6.98 1.43
C ARG A 104 19.72 6.88 0.06
N LEU A 105 18.91 6.80 -1.00
CA LEU A 105 19.36 6.71 -2.40
C LEU A 105 19.07 8.03 -3.13
N LEU A 106 20.12 8.74 -3.55
CA LEU A 106 19.97 10.02 -4.24
C LEU A 106 19.55 9.79 -5.70
N GLY A 107 18.49 10.49 -6.14
CA GLY A 107 18.01 10.45 -7.53
C GLY A 107 17.25 9.17 -7.92
N ALA A 108 16.98 8.28 -6.96
CA ALA A 108 16.19 7.07 -7.19
C ALA A 108 14.68 7.38 -7.24
N ASP A 109 13.96 6.55 -7.98
CA ASP A 109 12.49 6.53 -8.13
C ASP A 109 11.79 5.79 -6.98
N GLY A 110 12.55 4.99 -6.22
CA GLY A 110 12.11 4.29 -5.03
C GLY A 110 13.31 3.81 -4.21
N SER A 111 13.04 3.10 -3.12
CA SER A 111 14.09 2.54 -2.29
C SER A 111 13.59 1.31 -1.54
N PRO A 112 14.36 0.22 -1.46
CA PRO A 112 14.02 -0.87 -0.57
C PRO A 112 13.96 -0.35 0.87
N ALA A 113 12.98 -0.84 1.62
CA ALA A 113 12.74 -0.42 2.98
C ALA A 113 12.60 -1.62 3.90
N ARG A 114 13.08 -1.48 5.13
CA ARG A 114 12.66 -2.35 6.22
C ARG A 114 11.41 -1.73 6.84
N CYS A 115 10.27 -2.39 6.62
CA CYS A 115 9.01 -2.07 7.29
C CYS A 115 8.82 -3.01 8.48
N ILE A 116 8.59 -2.46 9.67
CA ILE A 116 8.29 -3.21 10.90
C ILE A 116 7.07 -2.62 11.59
N LEU A 117 6.33 -3.50 12.27
CA LEU A 117 5.19 -3.16 13.10
C LEU A 117 5.55 -3.45 14.56
N LEU A 118 5.28 -2.49 15.43
CA LEU A 118 5.40 -2.61 16.88
C LEU A 118 4.00 -2.42 17.49
N LYS A 119 3.72 -3.14 18.57
CA LYS A 119 2.45 -3.08 19.28
C LYS A 119 2.64 -2.45 20.65
#